data_AF-A0A835MRR6-F1
#
_entry.id   AF-A0A835MRR6-F1
#
_cell.length_a   1.000
_cell.length_b   1.000
_cell.length_c   1.000
_cell.angle_alpha   90.00
_cell.angle_beta   90.00
_cell.angle_gamma   90.00
#
_symmetry.space_group_name_H-M   'P 1'
#
loop_
_entity.id
_entity.type
_entity.pdbx_description
1 polymer ?
#
loop_
_entity_poly.entity_id
_entity_poly.type
_entity_poly.pdbx_seq_one_letter_code
_entity_poly.pdbx_strand_id
1 'polypeptide(L)'
;MTKDFLCSKFEASFSINSSASGYCQHPKTESWKEGTDCCLWDGVTCEMKTGVVTGLNLAYSLLYGTLHSNSTLFSLCHLGKLDLSDNDFKSSHISPQFGQFSNLTHLRLNFSRFSGQVPLEISLLSKLVSLDLSANYYLSLEPISFDKI
;
A
#
# COMPACT_ATOMS: atom_id res chain seq x y z
N MET A 1 -18.36 0.25 -8.33
CA MET A 1 -17.80 -0.79 -7.43
C MET A 1 -17.68 -0.17 -6.04
N THR A 2 -18.14 -0.83 -4.98
CA THR A 2 -18.21 -0.21 -3.64
C THR A 2 -16.84 -0.21 -2.96
N LYS A 3 -16.59 0.73 -2.03
CA LYS A 3 -15.35 0.80 -1.25
C LYS A 3 -15.09 -0.49 -0.45
N ASP A 4 -16.15 -1.12 0.06
CA ASP A 4 -16.05 -2.34 0.87
C ASP A 4 -15.54 -3.51 0.02
N PHE A 5 -16.04 -3.61 -1.22
CA PHE A 5 -15.56 -4.60 -2.20
C PHE A 5 -14.08 -4.39 -2.54
N LEU A 6 -13.65 -3.13 -2.72
CA LEU A 6 -12.25 -2.83 -3.03
C LEU A 6 -11.31 -3.23 -1.89
N CYS A 7 -11.70 -2.96 -0.64
CA CYS A 7 -10.92 -3.32 0.54
C CYS A 7 -10.86 -4.84 0.72
N SER A 8 -12.00 -5.53 0.68
CA SER A 8 -12.05 -6.99 0.80
C SER A 8 -11.24 -7.68 -0.29
N LYS A 9 -11.37 -7.25 -1.54
CA LYS A 9 -10.62 -7.84 -2.66
C LYS A 9 -9.11 -7.58 -2.59
N PHE A 10 -8.71 -6.43 -2.00
CA PHE A 10 -7.31 -6.12 -1.79
C PHE A 10 -6.70 -7.09 -0.78
N GLU A 11 -7.36 -7.28 0.35
CA GLU A 11 -6.92 -8.20 1.42
C GLU A 11 -6.85 -9.65 0.92
N ALA A 12 -7.87 -10.13 0.22
CA ALA A 12 -7.95 -11.49 -0.31
C ALA A 12 -6.85 -11.82 -1.34
N SER A 13 -6.07 -10.84 -1.78
CA SER A 13 -4.91 -11.04 -2.65
C SER A 13 -3.66 -11.51 -1.90
N PHE A 14 -3.69 -11.49 -0.56
CA PHE A 14 -2.56 -11.84 0.31
C PHE A 14 -2.92 -13.00 1.23
N SER A 15 -1.90 -13.68 1.71
CA SER A 15 -1.99 -14.67 2.77
C SER A 15 -1.32 -14.14 4.04
N ILE A 16 -1.71 -14.67 5.19
CA ILE A 16 -1.04 -14.35 6.46
C ILE A 16 0.13 -15.31 6.67
N ASN A 17 1.33 -14.77 6.91
CA ASN A 17 2.53 -15.56 7.16
C ASN A 17 3.33 -14.98 8.33
N SER A 18 3.57 -15.77 9.36
CA SER A 18 4.31 -15.36 10.57
C SER A 18 5.76 -14.92 10.30
N SER A 19 6.33 -15.30 9.15
CA SER A 19 7.68 -14.87 8.74
C SER A 19 7.69 -13.59 7.91
N ALA A 20 6.52 -13.04 7.56
CA ALA A 20 6.40 -11.85 6.72
C ALA A 20 6.65 -10.54 7.47
N SER A 21 6.79 -10.59 8.80
CA SER A 21 7.08 -9.41 9.62
C SER A 21 7.72 -9.82 10.96
N GLY A 22 8.42 -8.90 11.63
CA GLY A 22 9.13 -9.19 12.89
C GLY A 22 8.29 -8.94 14.15
N TYR A 23 8.45 -9.77 15.20
CA TYR A 23 7.78 -9.66 16.52
C TYR A 23 6.32 -10.18 16.58
N CYS A 24 5.75 -10.20 17.79
CA CYS A 24 4.35 -10.60 18.04
C CYS A 24 3.38 -9.62 17.38
N GLN A 25 2.82 -10.02 16.24
CA GLN A 25 1.90 -9.20 15.46
C GLN A 25 0.54 -9.84 15.33
N HIS A 26 -0.48 -8.98 15.25
CA HIS A 26 -1.85 -9.35 14.95
C HIS A 26 -2.20 -8.78 13.58
N PRO A 27 -2.48 -9.63 12.58
CA PRO A 27 -2.90 -9.15 11.27
C PRO A 27 -4.19 -8.33 11.41
N LYS A 28 -4.13 -7.04 11.06
CA LYS A 28 -5.31 -6.17 11.13
C LYS A 28 -6.47 -6.68 10.27
N THR A 29 -6.15 -7.43 9.23
CA THR A 29 -7.11 -8.02 8.31
C THR A 29 -7.93 -9.17 8.93
N GLU A 30 -7.52 -9.74 10.08
CA GLU A 30 -8.33 -10.76 10.78
C GLU A 30 -9.69 -10.24 11.22
N SER A 31 -9.82 -8.94 11.49
CA SER A 31 -11.09 -8.34 11.90
C SER A 31 -12.00 -8.00 10.73
N TRP A 32 -11.53 -8.13 9.48
CA TRP A 32 -12.24 -7.68 8.30
C TRP A 32 -13.33 -8.69 7.96
N LYS A 33 -14.58 -8.21 7.88
CA LYS A 33 -15.74 -9.06 7.62
C LYS A 33 -16.42 -8.63 6.33
N GLU A 34 -16.40 -9.51 5.34
CA GLU A 34 -17.12 -9.29 4.09
C GLU A 34 -18.60 -8.98 4.37
N GLY A 35 -19.18 -8.05 3.60
CA GLY A 35 -20.56 -7.59 3.78
C GLY A 35 -20.76 -6.56 4.90
N THR A 36 -19.70 -6.15 5.59
CA THR A 36 -19.73 -5.01 6.54
C THR A 36 -19.07 -3.76 5.98
N ASP A 37 -19.39 -2.61 6.55
CA ASP A 37 -18.79 -1.33 6.20
C ASP A 37 -17.29 -1.34 6.51
N CYS A 38 -16.44 -1.22 5.48
CA CYS A 38 -14.99 -1.24 5.65
C CYS A 38 -14.43 -0.08 6.48
N CYS A 39 -15.19 0.99 6.69
CA CYS A 39 -14.80 2.10 7.57
C CYS A 39 -14.75 1.70 9.05
N LEU A 40 -15.28 0.53 9.40
CA LEU A 40 -15.21 -0.05 10.75
C LEU A 40 -14.05 -1.04 10.90
N TRP A 41 -13.31 -1.33 9.82
CA TRP A 41 -12.25 -2.33 9.82
C TRP A 41 -10.94 -1.75 10.38
N ASP A 42 -10.21 -2.58 11.14
CA ASP A 42 -8.91 -2.16 11.66
C ASP A 42 -7.95 -1.81 10.52
N GLY A 43 -7.22 -0.72 10.69
CA GLY A 43 -6.34 -0.17 9.66
C GLY A 43 -7.04 0.64 8.57
N VAL A 44 -8.38 0.70 8.49
CA VAL A 44 -9.09 1.54 7.51
C VAL A 44 -9.50 2.86 8.14
N THR A 45 -9.21 3.98 7.46
CA THR A 45 -9.66 5.32 7.85
C THR A 45 -10.56 5.89 6.77
N CYS A 46 -11.73 6.37 7.17
CA CYS A 46 -12.67 7.03 6.27
C CYS A 46 -12.91 8.48 6.66
N GLU A 47 -13.24 9.31 5.67
CA GLU A 47 -13.76 10.65 5.93
C GLU A 47 -15.16 10.57 6.55
N MET A 48 -15.35 11.19 7.71
CA MET A 48 -16.58 11.06 8.51
C MET A 48 -17.87 11.50 7.79
N LYS A 49 -17.78 12.42 6.82
CA LYS A 49 -18.96 12.97 6.13
C LYS A 49 -19.38 12.14 4.92
N THR A 50 -18.42 11.66 4.14
CA THR A 50 -18.68 10.97 2.86
C THR A 50 -18.53 9.46 2.96
N GLY A 51 -17.90 8.95 4.01
CA GLY A 51 -17.55 7.54 4.16
C GLY A 51 -16.47 7.08 3.18
N VAL A 52 -15.80 7.99 2.48
CA VAL A 52 -14.74 7.67 1.51
C VAL A 52 -13.48 7.22 2.25
N VAL A 53 -12.85 6.15 1.78
CA VAL A 53 -11.58 5.65 2.33
C VAL A 53 -10.47 6.66 2.03
N THR A 54 -9.86 7.20 3.10
CA THR A 54 -8.78 8.20 3.03
C THR A 54 -7.49 7.69 3.65
N GLY A 55 -7.52 6.60 4.41
CA GLY A 55 -6.32 5.98 4.95
C GLY A 55 -6.41 4.46 4.95
N LEU A 56 -5.29 3.82 4.65
CA LEU A 56 -5.12 2.38 4.77
C LEU A 56 -3.77 2.11 5.45
N ASN A 57 -3.82 1.57 6.66
CA ASN A 57 -2.67 1.18 7.47
C ASN A 57 -2.71 -0.32 7.72
N LEU A 58 -1.92 -1.07 6.95
CA LEU A 58 -1.67 -2.49 7.14
C LEU A 58 -0.21 -2.75 7.49
N ALA A 59 0.45 -1.80 8.15
CA ALA A 59 1.79 -2.07 8.65
C ALA A 59 1.78 -3.16 9.70
N TYR A 60 2.82 -4.00 9.73
CA TYR A 60 2.95 -5.07 10.71
C TYR A 60 1.71 -5.98 10.71
N SER A 61 1.25 -6.37 9.51
CA SER A 61 0.03 -7.17 9.31
C SER A 61 0.31 -8.57 8.78
N LEU A 62 1.58 -9.02 8.78
CA LEU A 62 1.97 -10.36 8.34
C LEU A 62 1.52 -10.70 6.90
N LEU A 63 1.30 -9.69 6.06
CA LEU A 63 0.83 -9.89 4.69
C LEU A 63 1.95 -10.49 3.84
N TYR A 64 1.66 -11.61 3.20
CA TYR A 64 2.55 -12.32 2.31
C TYR A 64 1.87 -12.55 0.96
N GLY A 65 2.50 -12.08 -0.12
CA GLY A 65 1.99 -12.26 -1.48
C GLY A 65 2.59 -11.27 -2.46
N THR A 66 2.08 -11.23 -3.68
CA THR A 66 2.55 -10.30 -4.71
C THR A 66 1.59 -9.13 -4.83
N LEU A 67 2.09 -7.89 -4.77
CA LEU A 67 1.29 -6.70 -5.07
C LEU A 67 1.29 -6.48 -6.58
N HIS A 68 0.25 -6.96 -7.25
CA HIS A 68 0.09 -6.79 -8.70
C HIS A 68 -0.31 -5.35 -9.08
N SER A 69 0.11 -4.90 -10.27
CA SER A 69 -0.23 -3.58 -10.82
C SER A 69 -1.74 -3.38 -11.07
N ASN A 70 -2.52 -4.46 -11.18
CA ASN A 70 -3.97 -4.44 -11.31
C ASN A 70 -4.72 -4.61 -9.97
N SER A 71 -4.02 -4.45 -8.84
CA SER A 71 -4.61 -4.54 -7.50
C SER A 71 -5.74 -3.53 -7.31
N THR A 72 -6.79 -3.93 -6.57
CA THR A 72 -7.90 -3.03 -6.21
C THR A 72 -7.46 -1.87 -5.32
N LEU A 73 -6.27 -1.94 -4.71
CA LEU A 73 -5.63 -0.83 -4.01
C LEU A 73 -5.65 0.46 -4.84
N PHE A 74 -5.31 0.37 -6.13
CA PHE A 74 -5.21 1.53 -7.02
C PHE A 74 -6.59 2.13 -7.39
N SER A 75 -7.68 1.45 -7.06
CA SER A 75 -9.04 2.02 -7.18
C SER A 75 -9.44 2.88 -5.97
N LEU A 76 -8.65 2.90 -4.89
CA LEU A 76 -8.87 3.76 -3.72
C LEU A 76 -8.27 5.17 -3.96
N CYS A 77 -8.73 5.85 -5.00
CA CYS A 77 -8.14 7.10 -5.51
C CYS A 77 -8.15 8.29 -4.54
N HIS A 78 -8.93 8.21 -3.46
CA HIS A 78 -9.01 9.24 -2.42
C HIS A 78 -8.06 9.01 -1.24
N LEU A 79 -7.20 7.98 -1.29
CA LEU A 79 -6.21 7.74 -0.25
C LEU A 79 -5.29 8.95 -0.06
N GLY A 80 -5.25 9.41 1.20
CA GLY A 80 -4.32 10.41 1.70
C GLY A 80 -3.16 9.80 2.48
N LYS A 81 -3.33 8.61 3.07
CA LYS A 81 -2.28 7.89 3.79
C LYS A 81 -2.30 6.41 3.42
N LEU A 82 -1.17 5.88 2.97
CA LEU A 82 -1.00 4.46 2.70
C LEU A 82 0.24 3.96 3.43
N ASP A 83 0.04 2.94 4.25
CA ASP A 83 1.08 2.30 5.02
C ASP A 83 0.99 0.79 4.88
N LEU A 84 1.97 0.21 4.20
CA LEU A 84 2.16 -1.22 3.99
C LEU A 84 3.50 -1.70 4.57
N SER A 85 4.12 -0.91 5.46
CA SER A 85 5.46 -1.19 5.99
C SER A 85 5.51 -2.49 6.78
N ASP A 86 6.65 -3.16 6.75
CA ASP A 86 6.87 -4.40 7.52
C ASP A 86 5.84 -5.50 7.16
N ASN A 87 5.92 -5.94 5.91
CA ASN A 87 5.19 -7.07 5.33
C ASN A 87 6.13 -7.79 4.35
N ASP A 88 5.68 -8.83 3.64
CA ASP A 88 6.47 -9.49 2.60
C ASP A 88 5.72 -9.52 1.28
N PHE A 89 5.99 -8.53 0.43
CA PHE A 89 5.42 -8.46 -0.91
C PHE A 89 6.19 -9.27 -1.96
N LYS A 90 6.95 -10.30 -1.57
CA LYS A 90 7.61 -11.26 -2.47
C LYS A 90 8.42 -10.62 -3.61
N SER A 91 9.25 -9.62 -3.30
CA SER A 91 10.04 -8.90 -4.32
C SER A 91 9.18 -8.24 -5.40
N SER A 92 7.95 -7.86 -5.08
CA SER A 92 7.10 -7.07 -5.97
C SER A 92 7.79 -5.77 -6.38
N HIS A 93 7.50 -5.31 -7.59
CA HIS A 93 7.94 -3.99 -8.04
C HIS A 93 6.96 -2.92 -7.53
N ILE A 94 7.47 -1.72 -7.24
CA ILE A 94 6.59 -0.57 -7.01
C ILE A 94 5.98 -0.19 -8.36
N SER A 95 4.66 -0.31 -8.48
CA SER A 95 3.96 -0.06 -9.74
C SER A 95 3.87 1.43 -10.08
N PRO A 96 3.96 1.84 -11.37
CA PRO A 96 3.61 3.19 -11.81
C PRO A 96 2.22 3.67 -11.35
N GLN A 97 1.30 2.74 -11.08
CA GLN A 97 -0.06 3.03 -10.63
C GLN A 97 -0.11 3.77 -9.29
N PHE A 98 0.96 3.71 -8.47
CA PHE A 98 1.05 4.55 -7.27
C PHE A 98 0.93 6.04 -7.59
N GLY A 99 1.36 6.50 -8.77
CA GLY A 99 1.23 7.90 -9.20
C GLY A 99 -0.22 8.38 -9.37
N GLN A 100 -1.22 7.49 -9.32
CA GLN A 100 -2.64 7.85 -9.41
C GLN A 100 -3.22 8.42 -8.11
N PHE A 101 -2.56 8.21 -6.97
CA PHE A 101 -3.04 8.70 -5.68
C PHE A 101 -2.79 10.21 -5.51
N SER A 102 -3.52 11.02 -6.26
CA SER A 102 -3.39 12.49 -6.29
C SER A 102 -3.59 13.20 -4.93
N ASN A 103 -4.19 12.52 -3.95
CA ASN A 103 -4.39 13.01 -2.59
C ASN A 103 -3.37 12.49 -1.57
N LEU A 104 -2.45 11.62 -1.98
CA LEU A 104 -1.53 10.96 -1.07
C LEU A 104 -0.55 11.95 -0.46
N THR A 105 -0.47 11.93 0.87
CA THR A 105 0.43 12.75 1.67
C THR A 105 1.50 11.90 2.35
N HIS A 106 1.21 10.64 2.65
CA HIS A 106 2.14 9.72 3.31
C HIS A 106 2.10 8.37 2.61
N LEU A 107 3.26 7.90 2.15
CA LEU A 107 3.47 6.57 1.58
C LEU A 107 4.61 5.88 2.33
N ARG A 108 4.29 4.78 3.03
CA ARG A 108 5.27 3.93 3.72
C ARG A 108 5.24 2.51 3.16
N LEU A 109 6.36 2.08 2.58
CA LEU A 109 6.59 0.76 1.99
C LEU A 109 7.88 0.12 2.53
N ASN A 110 8.43 0.67 3.61
CA ASN A 110 9.69 0.25 4.20
C ASN A 110 9.61 -1.15 4.82
N PHE A 111 10.73 -1.89 4.79
CA PHE A 111 10.79 -3.27 5.28
C PHE A 111 9.76 -4.21 4.63
N SER A 112 9.36 -3.98 3.38
CA SER A 112 8.27 -4.76 2.76
C SER A 112 8.71 -5.69 1.63
N ARG A 113 10.02 -5.90 1.48
CA ARG A 113 10.65 -6.70 0.41
C ARG A 113 10.20 -6.29 -1.00
N PHE A 114 10.03 -5.00 -1.26
CA PHE A 114 9.93 -4.50 -2.64
C PHE A 114 11.28 -4.58 -3.35
N SER A 115 11.25 -4.74 -4.67
CA SER A 115 12.46 -4.85 -5.49
C SER A 115 12.33 -4.13 -6.82
N GLY A 116 13.44 -4.02 -7.54
CA GLY A 116 13.49 -3.38 -8.84
C GLY A 116 13.47 -1.85 -8.73
N GLN A 117 13.17 -1.19 -9.84
CA GLN A 117 13.30 0.25 -9.95
C GLN A 117 12.10 0.98 -9.34
N VAL A 118 12.36 2.08 -8.63
CA VAL A 118 11.30 3.02 -8.25
C VAL A 118 10.80 3.74 -9.51
N PRO A 119 9.50 3.65 -9.84
CA PRO A 119 8.94 4.30 -11.02
C PRO A 119 8.93 5.82 -10.87
N LEU A 120 9.19 6.54 -11.97
CA LEU A 120 9.17 8.00 -11.99
C LEU A 120 7.79 8.56 -11.63
N GLU A 121 6.72 7.80 -11.84
CA GLU A 121 5.35 8.18 -11.51
C GLU A 121 5.13 8.46 -10.01
N ILE A 122 6.04 8.03 -9.13
CA ILE A 122 6.06 8.48 -7.72
C ILE A 122 6.22 10.01 -7.63
N SER A 123 6.89 10.65 -8.59
CA SER A 123 7.01 12.12 -8.66
C SER A 123 5.70 12.83 -9.00
N LEU A 124 4.67 12.11 -9.47
CA LEU A 124 3.33 12.66 -9.73
C LEU A 124 2.52 12.87 -8.45
N LEU A 125 2.97 12.32 -7.32
CA LEU A 125 2.38 12.50 -6.00
C LEU A 125 2.65 13.91 -5.45
N SER A 126 2.02 14.91 -6.06
CA SER A 126 2.29 16.34 -5.80
C SER A 126 1.96 16.81 -4.37
N LYS A 127 1.18 16.05 -3.61
CA LYS A 127 0.83 16.34 -2.20
C LYS A 127 1.67 15.54 -1.19
N LEU A 128 2.63 14.75 -1.66
CA LEU A 128 3.41 13.87 -0.79
C LEU A 128 4.28 14.68 0.16
N VAL A 129 4.10 14.42 1.45
CA VAL A 129 4.87 15.02 2.55
C VAL A 129 5.93 14.05 3.06
N SER A 130 5.62 12.75 3.04
CA SER A 130 6.51 11.69 3.53
C SER A 130 6.50 10.50 2.58
N LEU A 131 7.69 10.08 2.16
CA LEU A 131 7.94 8.87 1.40
C LEU A 131 8.98 8.03 2.14
N ASP A 132 8.60 6.84 2.59
CA ASP A 132 9.53 5.89 3.19
C ASP A 132 9.58 4.60 2.35
N LEU A 133 10.70 4.43 1.66
CA LEU A 133 11.03 3.24 0.88
C LEU A 133 12.22 2.48 1.48
N SER A 134 12.67 2.86 2.68
CA SER A 134 13.87 2.34 3.31
C SER A 134 13.80 0.83 3.58
N ALA A 135 14.95 0.20 3.78
CA ALA A 135 15.05 -1.24 4.08
C ALA A 135 14.38 -2.17 3.06
N ASN A 136 14.30 -1.74 1.79
CA ASN A 136 14.04 -2.60 0.64
C ASN A 136 15.35 -2.83 -0.12
N TYR A 137 16.09 -3.87 0.27
CA TYR A 137 17.48 -4.08 -0.16
C TYR A 137 17.70 -4.25 -1.68
N TYR A 138 16.65 -4.62 -2.42
CA TYR A 138 16.70 -4.82 -3.87
C TYR A 138 16.04 -3.70 -4.66
N LEU A 139 15.66 -2.60 -3.98
CA LEU A 139 15.09 -1.43 -4.61
C LEU A 139 16.21 -0.55 -5.15
N SER A 140 16.07 -0.09 -6.40
CA SER A 140 16.98 0.86 -7.03
C SER A 140 16.22 2.12 -7.45
N LEU A 141 16.90 3.27 -7.41
CA LEU A 141 16.41 4.47 -8.08
C LEU A 141 16.83 4.40 -9.56
N GLU A 142 16.00 4.92 -10.46
CA GLU A 142 16.42 5.10 -11.84
C GLU A 142 17.67 6.00 -11.86
N PRO A 143 18.77 5.59 -12.52
CA PRO A 143 19.89 6.49 -12.70
C PRO A 143 19.40 7.70 -13.49
N ILE A 144 19.67 8.91 -12.99
CA ILE A 144 19.45 10.15 -13.74
C ILE A 144 20.33 10.05 -15.00
N SER A 145 19.71 9.71 -16.13
CA SER A 145 20.38 9.76 -17.42
C SER A 145 20.24 11.17 -17.95
N PHE A 146 21.37 11.89 -17.99
CA PHE A 146 21.47 13.22 -18.59
C PHE A 146 21.24 13.20 -20.11
N ASP A 147 21.14 12.02 -20.75
CA ASP A 147 20.83 11.89 -22.18
C ASP A 147 19.34 12.14 -22.50
N LYS A 148 18.51 12.34 -21.47
CA LYS A 148 17.06 12.62 -21.59
C LYS A 148 16.68 14.07 -21.21
N ILE A 149 17.66 14.96 -21.02
CA ILE A 149 17.47 16.41 -20.76
C ILE A 149 18.03 17.19 -21.94
#